data_AF-A0A553JMD3-F1
#
_entry.id   AF-A0A553JMD3-F1
#
_cell.length_a   1.000
_cell.length_b   1.000
_cell.length_c   1.000
_cell.angle_alpha   90.00
_cell.angle_beta   90.00
_cell.angle_gamma   90.00
#
_symmetry.space_group_name_H-M   'P 1'
#
loop_
_entity.id
_entity.type
_entity.pdbx_description
1 polymer ?
#
loop_
_entity_poly.entity_id
_entity_poly.type
_entity_poly.pdbx_seq_one_letter_code
_entity_poly.pdbx_strand_id
1 'polypeptide(L)'
;MKDVPLYLNWQFWSAATAFVALILSQLPPLKLLLKKGSLTIEKYGTLGISHSIGSPNVNLFVILKNIGGSSIGIHSIDMRIIRKNSAPFLLKGRGYALNPHDYNFTMFTPLEIGPNQTWAHTIGFSEPWDRTKQKEYKGLYANIRDTITDKHRETPLGIGERHEIDDDVYQNLCSFFDGNFQWTEGEYVAEILVKDKEDNIFAKDSVKFTVFESDSVELRTWTEDYKYGHGIHLPVSQKQTIVWVELSD
;
A
#
# COMPACT_ATOMS: atom_id res chain seq x y z
N MET A 1 73.34 -19.25 -20.35
CA MET A 1 71.95 -19.75 -20.23
C MET A 1 71.12 -18.97 -21.24
N LYS A 2 70.40 -19.64 -22.15
CA LYS A 2 69.57 -18.95 -23.14
C LYS A 2 68.39 -18.33 -22.40
N ASP A 3 68.21 -17.01 -22.52
CA ASP A 3 67.00 -16.35 -22.04
C ASP A 3 65.81 -16.94 -22.78
N VAL A 4 64.99 -17.72 -22.07
CA VAL A 4 63.74 -18.22 -22.59
C VAL A 4 62.78 -17.03 -22.59
N PRO A 5 62.24 -16.64 -23.75
CA PRO A 5 61.29 -15.53 -23.81
C PRO A 5 60.10 -15.79 -22.88
N LEU A 6 59.62 -14.75 -22.18
CA LEU A 6 58.54 -14.82 -21.19
C LEU A 6 57.28 -15.56 -21.69
N TYR A 7 56.93 -15.38 -22.97
CA TYR A 7 55.77 -16.03 -23.59
C TYR A 7 55.92 -17.55 -23.79
N LEU A 8 57.13 -18.10 -23.68
CA LEU A 8 57.42 -19.54 -23.71
C LEU A 8 57.63 -20.14 -22.32
N ASN A 9 57.63 -19.32 -21.26
CA ASN A 9 57.85 -19.80 -19.90
C ASN A 9 56.54 -20.33 -19.29
N TRP A 10 56.47 -21.65 -19.08
CA TRP A 10 55.30 -22.31 -18.47
C TRP A 10 55.01 -21.85 -17.03
N GLN A 11 56.05 -21.52 -16.25
CA GLN A 11 55.90 -21.03 -14.88
C GLN A 11 55.26 -19.65 -14.87
N PHE A 12 55.61 -18.79 -15.84
CA PHE A 12 54.97 -17.48 -16.02
C PHE A 12 53.47 -17.63 -16.34
N TRP A 13 53.11 -18.50 -17.29
CA TRP A 13 51.70 -18.73 -17.62
C TRP A 13 50.93 -19.37 -16.46
N SER A 14 51.52 -20.32 -15.74
CA SER A 14 50.89 -20.92 -14.56
C SER A 14 50.60 -19.87 -13.48
N ALA A 15 51.56 -18.96 -13.23
CA ALA A 15 51.38 -17.86 -12.29
C ALA A 15 50.33 -16.86 -12.77
N ALA A 16 50.34 -16.50 -14.06
CA ALA A 16 49.35 -15.61 -14.65
C ALA A 16 47.93 -16.19 -14.59
N THR A 17 47.75 -17.47 -14.93
CA THR A 17 46.45 -18.14 -14.85
C THR A 17 45.97 -18.27 -13.41
N ALA A 18 46.84 -18.59 -12.46
CA ALA A 18 46.49 -18.62 -11.04
C ALA A 18 46.08 -17.25 -10.52
N PHE A 19 46.77 -16.18 -10.94
CA PHE A 19 46.44 -14.80 -10.59
C PHE A 19 45.09 -14.36 -11.17
N VAL A 20 44.82 -14.69 -12.43
CA VAL A 20 43.51 -14.43 -13.07
C VAL A 20 42.39 -15.22 -12.39
N ALA A 21 42.62 -16.50 -12.08
CA ALA A 21 41.66 -17.33 -11.35
C ALA A 21 41.36 -16.77 -9.96
N LEU A 22 42.39 -16.28 -9.26
CA LEU A 22 42.24 -15.63 -7.96
C LEU A 22 41.41 -14.35 -8.08
N ILE A 23 41.68 -13.47 -9.04
CA ILE A 23 40.87 -12.27 -9.30
C ILE A 23 39.41 -12.64 -9.60
N LEU A 24 39.17 -13.60 -10.50
CA LEU A 24 37.83 -14.03 -10.88
C LEU A 24 37.08 -14.73 -9.73
N SER A 25 37.80 -15.36 -8.80
CA SER A 25 37.20 -15.96 -7.59
C SER A 25 36.74 -14.94 -6.56
N GLN A 26 37.36 -13.75 -6.55
CA GLN A 26 37.00 -12.65 -5.65
C GLN A 26 35.90 -11.75 -6.22
N LEU A 27 35.65 -11.81 -7.53
CA LEU A 27 34.58 -11.04 -8.16
C LEU A 27 33.23 -11.73 -7.93
N PRO A 28 32.15 -10.96 -7.68
CA PRO A 28 30.79 -11.50 -7.77
C PRO A 28 30.62 -12.20 -9.12
N PRO A 29 29.81 -13.28 -9.20
CA PRO A 29 29.57 -13.97 -10.46
C PRO A 29 29.31 -12.96 -11.59
N LEU A 30 30.15 -12.93 -12.64
CA LEU A 30 30.04 -11.96 -13.75
C LEU A 30 28.63 -11.88 -14.35
N LYS A 31 27.87 -12.97 -14.24
CA LYS A 31 26.46 -13.07 -14.62
C LYS A 31 25.53 -12.12 -13.84
N LEU A 32 25.85 -11.78 -12.60
CA LEU A 32 25.10 -10.80 -11.79
C LEU A 32 25.43 -9.38 -12.24
N LEU A 33 26.70 -9.06 -12.49
CA LEU A 33 27.13 -7.71 -12.93
C LEU A 33 26.51 -7.29 -14.28
N LEU A 34 26.20 -8.26 -15.16
CA LEU A 34 25.58 -8.01 -16.47
C LEU A 34 24.05 -8.08 -16.45
N LYS A 35 23.43 -8.58 -15.37
CA LYS A 35 21.97 -8.69 -15.26
C LYS A 35 21.38 -7.36 -14.80
N LYS A 36 20.45 -6.81 -15.59
CA LYS A 36 19.62 -5.67 -15.18
C LYS A 36 18.81 -6.02 -13.92
N GLY A 37 18.42 -5.01 -13.16
CA GLY A 37 17.44 -5.14 -12.09
C GLY A 37 16.14 -5.75 -12.62
N SER A 38 15.55 -6.66 -11.84
CA SER A 38 14.25 -7.24 -12.13
C SER A 38 13.55 -7.52 -10.80
N LEU A 39 12.30 -7.09 -10.67
CA LEU A 39 11.52 -7.20 -9.45
C LEU A 39 10.35 -8.15 -9.68
N THR A 40 10.13 -9.06 -8.75
CA THR A 40 8.90 -9.85 -8.66
C THR A 40 8.04 -9.33 -7.52
N ILE A 41 6.73 -9.36 -7.74
CA ILE A 41 5.71 -8.98 -6.75
C ILE A 41 4.99 -10.26 -6.36
N GLU A 42 4.95 -10.58 -5.08
CA GLU A 42 4.09 -11.61 -4.51
C GLU A 42 3.12 -10.95 -3.53
N LYS A 43 1.92 -11.52 -3.43
CA LYS A 43 0.80 -11.00 -2.63
C LYS A 43 0.27 -12.11 -1.75
N TYR A 44 -0.13 -11.78 -0.53
CA TYR A 44 -0.75 -12.76 0.37
C TYR A 44 -2.25 -12.88 0.09
N GLY A 45 -2.82 -14.07 0.23
CA GLY A 45 -4.11 -14.48 -0.35
C GLY A 45 -5.38 -13.73 0.10
N THR A 46 -5.27 -12.67 0.89
CA THR A 46 -6.40 -11.84 1.34
C THR A 46 -6.11 -10.36 1.20
N LEU A 47 -7.14 -9.60 0.88
CA LEU A 47 -7.15 -8.15 0.77
C LEU A 47 -8.07 -7.56 1.83
N GLY A 48 -7.61 -6.61 2.61
CA GLY A 48 -8.48 -5.88 3.54
C GLY A 48 -9.04 -4.63 2.86
N ILE A 49 -10.36 -4.50 2.74
CA ILE A 49 -11.02 -3.30 2.20
C ILE A 49 -11.73 -2.53 3.31
N SER A 50 -11.71 -1.20 3.22
CA SER A 50 -12.38 -0.29 4.15
C SER A 50 -12.57 1.10 3.51
N HIS A 51 -13.08 2.07 4.25
CA HIS A 51 -13.13 3.45 3.78
C HIS A 51 -13.00 4.48 4.91
N SER A 52 -12.72 5.73 4.55
CA SER A 52 -12.83 6.88 5.43
C SER A 52 -13.90 7.82 4.87
N ILE A 53 -15.11 7.77 5.45
CA ILE A 53 -16.29 8.52 4.98
C ILE A 53 -16.47 8.36 3.45
N GLY A 54 -16.59 7.11 2.99
CA GLY A 54 -16.77 6.76 1.58
C GLY A 54 -15.47 6.63 0.79
N SER A 55 -14.42 7.37 1.14
CA SER A 55 -13.14 7.29 0.40
C SER A 55 -12.47 5.91 0.59
N PRO A 56 -12.21 5.15 -0.49
CA PRO A 56 -11.75 3.78 -0.40
C PRO A 56 -10.33 3.63 0.15
N ASN A 57 -10.14 2.64 1.02
CA ASN A 57 -8.87 2.21 1.57
C ASN A 57 -8.68 0.71 1.37
N VAL A 58 -7.43 0.29 1.18
CA VAL A 58 -7.04 -1.11 1.01
C VAL A 58 -5.79 -1.41 1.81
N ASN A 59 -5.76 -2.57 2.48
CA ASN A 59 -4.58 -3.13 3.11
C ASN A 59 -4.20 -4.43 2.39
N LEU A 60 -2.97 -4.52 1.92
CA LEU A 60 -2.44 -5.72 1.24
C LEU A 60 -1.02 -6.02 1.71
N PHE A 61 -0.75 -7.28 2.04
CA PHE A 61 0.61 -7.74 2.27
C PHE A 61 1.31 -7.99 0.93
N VAL A 62 2.38 -7.23 0.68
CA VAL A 62 3.14 -7.25 -0.56
C VAL A 62 4.58 -7.65 -0.28
N ILE A 63 5.09 -8.59 -1.05
CA ILE A 63 6.47 -9.04 -1.05
C ILE A 63 7.10 -8.60 -2.37
N LEU A 64 8.14 -7.79 -2.27
CA LEU A 64 8.95 -7.33 -3.39
C LEU A 64 10.30 -8.02 -3.32
N LYS A 65 10.68 -8.74 -4.37
CA LYS A 65 11.95 -9.46 -4.42
C LYS A 65 12.74 -9.06 -5.65
N ASN A 66 13.96 -8.60 -5.45
CA ASN A 66 14.87 -8.29 -6.55
C ASN A 66 15.58 -9.58 -6.99
N ILE A 67 15.16 -10.12 -8.13
CA ILE A 67 15.78 -11.30 -8.78
C ILE A 67 16.84 -10.91 -9.81
N GLY A 68 17.08 -9.61 -9.99
CA GLY A 68 18.06 -9.03 -10.89
C GLY A 68 19.46 -8.93 -10.30
N GLY A 69 20.37 -8.37 -11.11
CA GLY A 69 21.78 -8.22 -10.77
C GLY A 69 22.18 -6.84 -10.24
N SER A 70 21.30 -5.84 -10.36
CA SER A 70 21.50 -4.48 -9.87
C SER A 70 20.44 -4.08 -8.86
N SER A 71 20.75 -3.13 -7.98
CA SER A 71 19.75 -2.52 -7.11
C SER A 71 18.61 -1.87 -7.89
N ILE A 72 17.43 -1.81 -7.27
CA ILE A 72 16.24 -1.17 -7.83
C ILE A 72 15.75 -0.12 -6.84
N GLY A 73 15.66 1.12 -7.30
CA GLY A 73 15.02 2.21 -6.56
C GLY A 73 13.51 2.19 -6.78
N ILE A 74 12.75 2.06 -5.70
CA ILE A 74 11.30 2.10 -5.68
C ILE A 74 10.87 3.45 -5.11
N HIS A 75 10.13 4.22 -5.92
CA HIS A 75 9.64 5.54 -5.50
C HIS A 75 8.21 5.47 -4.96
N SER A 76 7.37 4.64 -5.57
CA SER A 76 5.97 4.46 -5.15
C SER A 76 5.46 3.07 -5.48
N ILE A 77 4.46 2.65 -4.71
CA ILE A 77 3.68 1.45 -4.95
C ILE A 77 2.23 1.91 -5.00
N ASP A 78 1.65 1.88 -6.19
CA ASP A 78 0.27 2.28 -6.44
C ASP A 78 -0.60 1.04 -6.63
N MET A 79 -1.89 1.18 -6.37
CA MET A 79 -2.89 0.16 -6.67
C MET A 79 -4.00 0.76 -7.51
N ARG A 80 -4.25 0.21 -8.70
CA ARG A 80 -5.39 0.58 -9.54
C ARG A 80 -6.48 -0.46 -9.37
N ILE A 81 -7.65 -0.03 -8.93
CA ILE A 81 -8.82 -0.89 -8.77
C ILE A 81 -9.73 -0.71 -9.98
N ILE A 82 -10.13 -1.84 -10.57
CA ILE A 82 -10.98 -1.90 -11.76
C ILE A 82 -12.18 -2.77 -11.43
N ARG A 83 -13.39 -2.25 -11.62
CA ARG A 83 -14.64 -3.01 -11.56
C ARG A 83 -15.29 -2.98 -12.94
N LYS A 84 -15.94 -4.07 -13.33
CA LYS A 84 -16.67 -4.15 -14.60
C LYS A 84 -17.67 -2.99 -14.71
N ASN A 85 -17.66 -2.28 -15.84
CA ASN A 85 -18.54 -1.14 -16.15
C ASN A 85 -18.44 0.05 -15.19
N SER A 86 -17.35 0.18 -14.42
CA SER A 86 -17.07 1.37 -13.60
C SER A 86 -15.75 2.00 -14.01
N ALA A 87 -15.60 3.30 -13.79
CA ALA A 87 -14.31 3.96 -13.97
C ALA A 87 -13.30 3.38 -12.97
N PRO A 88 -12.07 3.08 -13.40
CA PRO A 88 -11.04 2.62 -12.49
C PRO A 88 -10.66 3.75 -11.53
N PHE A 89 -10.37 3.41 -10.28
CA PHE A 89 -9.86 4.38 -9.31
C PHE A 89 -8.47 4.00 -8.84
N LEU A 90 -7.69 5.01 -8.47
CA LEU A 90 -6.29 4.87 -8.09
C LEU A 90 -6.14 5.04 -6.58
N LEU A 91 -5.45 4.11 -5.94
CA LEU A 91 -5.02 4.18 -4.56
C LEU A 91 -3.50 4.28 -4.51
N LYS A 92 -2.98 5.10 -3.61
CA LYS A 92 -1.55 5.30 -3.39
C LYS A 92 -1.13 4.58 -2.11
N GLY A 93 -0.05 3.81 -2.17
CA GLY A 93 0.61 3.30 -0.96
C GLY A 93 1.18 4.47 -0.18
N ARG A 94 0.61 4.78 0.99
CA ARG A 94 1.03 5.92 1.82
C ARG A 94 1.85 5.50 3.04
N GLY A 95 1.69 4.25 3.45
CA GLY A 95 2.43 3.70 4.57
C GLY A 95 2.40 2.19 4.58
N TYR A 96 3.17 1.61 5.49
CA TYR A 96 3.24 0.18 5.69
C TYR A 96 3.41 -0.16 7.18
N ALA A 97 2.92 -1.33 7.57
CA ALA A 97 3.14 -1.88 8.91
C ALA A 97 4.51 -2.57 8.97
N LEU A 98 5.33 -2.24 9.97
CA LEU A 98 6.65 -2.87 10.15
C LEU A 98 6.49 -4.32 10.59
N ASN A 99 5.56 -4.57 11.51
CA ASN A 99 5.17 -5.89 11.98
C ASN A 99 3.69 -6.17 11.69
N PRO A 100 3.26 -7.43 11.56
CA PRO A 100 1.86 -7.80 11.28
C PRO A 100 0.84 -7.29 12.30
N HIS A 101 1.27 -7.00 13.54
CA HIS A 101 0.41 -6.54 14.64
C HIS A 101 0.50 -5.04 14.92
N ASP A 102 1.24 -4.29 14.09
CA ASP A 102 1.39 -2.86 14.30
C ASP A 102 0.10 -2.13 13.91
N TYR A 103 -0.48 -1.42 14.87
CA TYR A 103 -1.61 -0.52 14.62
C TYR A 103 -1.19 0.81 13.96
N ASN A 104 0.11 1.10 13.96
CA ASN A 104 0.67 2.33 13.40
C ASN A 104 1.42 2.03 12.11
N PHE A 105 1.04 2.72 11.04
CA PHE A 105 1.72 2.62 9.76
C PHE A 105 2.90 3.58 9.73
N THR A 106 4.05 3.08 9.30
CA THR A 106 5.20 3.91 8.95
C THR A 106 4.96 4.53 7.58
N MET A 107 5.29 5.80 7.41
CA MET A 107 5.16 6.48 6.13
C MET A 107 5.99 5.79 5.06
N PHE A 108 5.40 5.56 3.88
CA PHE A 108 6.13 5.03 2.75
C PHE A 108 7.01 6.12 2.17
N THR A 109 8.32 5.90 2.20
CA THR A 109 9.33 6.74 1.55
C THR A 109 10.04 5.94 0.46
N PRO A 110 10.61 6.59 -0.56
CA PRO A 110 11.41 5.90 -1.57
C PRO A 110 12.47 5.01 -0.92
N LEU A 111 12.64 3.81 -1.45
CA LEU A 111 13.53 2.78 -0.92
C LEU A 111 14.32 2.10 -2.02
N GLU A 112 15.39 1.41 -1.66
CA GLU A 112 16.23 0.65 -2.59
C GLU A 112 16.23 -0.83 -2.19
N ILE A 113 15.99 -1.72 -3.15
CA ILE A 113 16.11 -3.17 -2.95
C ILE A 113 17.33 -3.66 -3.70
N GLY A 114 18.37 -4.07 -2.96
CA GLY A 114 19.59 -4.63 -3.53
C GLY A 114 19.38 -6.00 -4.20
N PRO A 115 20.36 -6.49 -4.97
CA PRO A 115 20.27 -7.80 -5.63
C PRO A 115 19.98 -8.95 -4.64
N ASN A 116 19.04 -9.82 -4.98
CA ASN A 116 18.56 -10.94 -4.14
C ASN A 116 17.95 -10.54 -2.79
N GLN A 117 17.69 -9.25 -2.55
CA GLN A 117 17.01 -8.80 -1.35
C GLN A 117 15.48 -8.87 -1.52
N THR A 118 14.81 -8.96 -0.38
CA THR A 118 13.35 -9.01 -0.27
C THR A 118 12.89 -7.92 0.69
N TRP A 119 11.80 -7.24 0.34
CA TRP A 119 11.09 -6.30 1.18
C TRP A 119 9.62 -6.76 1.27
N ALA A 120 9.09 -6.95 2.48
CA ALA A 120 7.80 -7.62 2.66
C ALA A 120 7.00 -6.99 3.81
N HIS A 121 5.91 -6.29 3.47
CA HIS A 121 5.10 -5.58 4.45
C HIS A 121 3.63 -5.44 4.03
N THR A 122 2.74 -5.23 5.01
CA THR A 122 1.37 -4.79 4.75
C THR A 122 1.39 -3.32 4.38
N ILE A 123 0.98 -2.98 3.17
CA ILE A 123 0.88 -1.61 2.67
C ILE A 123 -0.56 -1.12 2.84
N GLY A 124 -0.70 0.10 3.35
CA GLY A 124 -1.96 0.84 3.41
C GLY A 124 -2.08 1.74 2.18
N PHE A 125 -3.05 1.40 1.33
CA PHE A 125 -3.41 2.14 0.13
C PHE A 125 -4.63 3.00 0.39
N SER A 126 -4.58 4.25 -0.06
CA SER A 126 -5.69 5.19 0.09
C SER A 126 -5.78 6.12 -1.12
N GLU A 127 -6.96 6.66 -1.36
CA GLU A 127 -7.20 7.56 -2.46
C GLU A 127 -6.37 8.86 -2.35
N PRO A 128 -5.70 9.31 -3.43
CA PRO A 128 -5.13 10.65 -3.49
C PRO A 128 -6.26 11.68 -3.55
N TRP A 129 -6.34 12.55 -2.54
CA TRP A 129 -7.33 13.64 -2.53
C TRP A 129 -6.76 14.90 -3.15
N ASP A 130 -7.57 15.56 -3.96
CA ASP A 130 -7.30 16.93 -4.36
C ASP A 130 -7.56 17.92 -3.20
N ARG A 131 -7.23 19.18 -3.43
CA ARG A 131 -7.40 20.24 -2.43
C ARG A 131 -8.86 20.46 -2.05
N THR A 132 -9.79 20.27 -2.97
CA THR A 132 -11.22 20.54 -2.76
C THR A 132 -11.80 19.47 -1.84
N LYS A 133 -11.62 18.20 -2.18
CA LYS A 133 -12.06 17.05 -1.39
C LYS A 133 -11.39 17.03 -0.02
N GLN A 134 -10.10 17.36 0.06
CA GLN A 134 -9.40 17.47 1.34
C GLN A 134 -9.97 18.58 2.23
N LYS A 135 -10.32 19.75 1.66
CA LYS A 135 -10.93 20.86 2.40
C LYS A 135 -12.31 20.46 2.92
N GLU A 136 -13.12 19.84 2.08
CA GLU A 136 -14.46 19.37 2.44
C GLU A 136 -14.41 18.33 3.56
N TYR A 137 -13.58 17.30 3.41
CA TYR A 137 -13.36 16.28 4.44
C TYR A 137 -12.91 16.90 5.78
N LYS A 138 -11.94 17.81 5.76
CA LYS A 138 -11.47 18.48 6.98
C LYS A 138 -12.54 19.38 7.61
N GLY A 139 -13.39 20.00 6.78
CA GLY A 139 -14.54 20.79 7.25
C GLY A 139 -15.56 19.90 7.96
N LEU A 140 -15.95 18.78 7.36
CA LEU A 140 -16.82 17.78 7.99
C LEU A 140 -16.23 17.28 9.30
N TYR A 141 -14.95 16.92 9.31
CA TYR A 141 -14.24 16.48 10.50
C TYR A 141 -14.30 17.50 11.63
N ALA A 142 -13.99 18.76 11.33
CA ALA A 142 -14.00 19.85 12.32
C ALA A 142 -15.40 20.07 12.88
N ASN A 143 -16.42 20.15 12.01
CA ASN A 143 -17.80 20.33 12.43
C ASN A 143 -18.27 19.21 13.37
N ILE A 144 -18.02 17.95 13.01
CA ILE A 144 -18.40 16.79 13.82
C ILE A 144 -17.72 16.83 15.19
N ARG A 145 -16.41 17.08 15.22
CA ARG A 145 -15.64 17.20 16.47
C ARG A 145 -16.18 18.31 17.35
N ASP A 146 -16.40 19.50 16.77
CA ASP A 146 -16.79 20.69 17.51
C ASP A 146 -18.22 20.52 18.07
N THR A 147 -19.19 20.06 17.25
CA THR A 147 -20.55 19.74 17.71
C THR A 147 -20.56 18.74 18.87
N ILE A 148 -19.80 17.63 18.77
CA ILE A 148 -19.76 16.62 19.85
C ILE A 148 -19.11 17.20 21.12
N THR A 149 -18.03 17.96 20.96
CA THR A 149 -17.30 18.56 22.08
C THR A 149 -18.15 19.60 22.81
N ASP A 150 -18.86 20.44 22.07
CA ASP A 150 -19.72 21.48 22.63
C ASP A 150 -20.94 20.88 23.33
N LYS A 151 -21.62 19.90 22.70
CA LYS A 151 -22.73 19.18 23.34
C LYS A 151 -22.29 18.48 24.63
N HIS A 152 -21.09 17.89 24.65
CA HIS A 152 -20.54 17.26 25.85
C HIS A 152 -20.23 18.26 26.97
N ARG A 153 -19.81 19.49 26.62
CA ARG A 153 -19.57 20.55 27.59
C ARG A 153 -20.87 21.10 28.18
N GLU A 154 -21.89 21.28 27.35
CA GLU A 154 -23.19 21.85 27.77
C GLU A 154 -24.04 20.84 28.54
N THR A 155 -24.08 19.59 28.08
CA THR A 155 -24.91 18.53 28.67
C THR A 155 -24.12 17.23 28.77
N PRO A 156 -23.27 17.06 29.82
CA PRO A 156 -22.56 15.82 30.03
C PRO A 156 -23.53 14.65 30.16
N LEU A 157 -23.37 13.64 29.31
CA LEU A 157 -24.22 12.43 29.31
C LEU A 157 -23.74 11.38 30.32
N GLY A 158 -24.64 10.46 30.67
CA GLY A 158 -24.34 9.32 31.53
C GLY A 158 -23.40 8.30 30.88
N ILE A 159 -22.97 7.30 31.65
CA ILE A 159 -22.12 6.22 31.14
C ILE A 159 -22.86 5.47 30.02
N GLY A 160 -22.25 5.41 28.84
CA GLY A 160 -22.76 4.67 27.68
C GLY A 160 -23.66 5.48 26.74
N GLU A 161 -24.05 6.69 27.12
CA GLU A 161 -24.79 7.61 26.26
C GLU A 161 -23.84 8.42 25.37
N ARG A 162 -24.32 8.83 24.18
CA ARG A 162 -23.51 9.53 23.17
C ARG A 162 -24.28 10.70 22.58
N HIS A 163 -23.58 11.80 22.35
CA HIS A 163 -24.14 12.90 21.58
C HIS A 163 -24.18 12.53 20.11
N GLU A 164 -25.30 12.85 19.48
CA GLU A 164 -25.42 12.85 18.02
C GLU A 164 -25.05 14.25 17.51
N ILE A 165 -24.41 14.30 16.34
CA ILE A 165 -24.26 15.54 15.59
C ILE A 165 -25.62 16.08 15.13
N ASP A 166 -25.64 17.33 14.69
CA ASP A 166 -26.87 17.93 14.17
C ASP A 166 -27.25 17.34 12.81
N ASP A 167 -28.56 17.32 12.52
CA ASP A 167 -29.11 16.66 11.34
C ASP A 167 -28.52 17.22 10.03
N ASP A 168 -28.28 18.52 9.96
CA ASP A 168 -27.68 19.17 8.80
C ASP A 168 -26.23 18.72 8.56
N VAL A 169 -25.45 18.58 9.64
CA VAL A 169 -24.08 18.03 9.58
C VAL A 169 -24.12 16.56 9.15
N TYR A 170 -25.07 15.78 9.67
CA TYR A 170 -25.24 14.38 9.30
C TYR A 170 -25.61 14.20 7.82
N GLN A 171 -26.56 14.99 7.29
CA GLN A 171 -26.94 14.94 5.88
C GLN A 171 -25.77 15.30 4.95
N ASN A 172 -24.97 16.30 5.32
CA ASN A 172 -23.75 16.65 4.58
C ASN A 172 -22.74 15.50 4.59
N LEU A 173 -22.58 14.83 5.71
CA LEU A 173 -21.72 13.64 5.82
C LEU A 173 -22.23 12.48 4.95
N CYS A 174 -23.53 12.18 4.97
CA CYS A 174 -24.13 11.14 4.13
C CYS A 174 -23.93 11.46 2.65
N SER A 175 -24.16 12.70 2.25
CA SER A 175 -23.94 13.16 0.86
C SER A 175 -22.48 13.01 0.43
N PHE A 176 -21.53 13.37 1.30
CA PHE A 176 -20.10 13.15 1.05
C PHE A 176 -19.76 11.66 0.95
N PHE A 177 -20.30 10.84 1.85
CA PHE A 177 -20.12 9.39 1.81
C PHE A 177 -20.62 8.80 0.49
N ASP A 178 -21.86 9.06 0.12
CA ASP A 178 -22.50 8.48 -1.08
C ASP A 178 -21.82 8.94 -2.37
N GLY A 179 -21.34 10.17 -2.43
CA GLY A 179 -20.57 10.69 -3.56
C GLY A 179 -19.19 10.05 -3.73
N ASN A 180 -18.64 9.44 -2.67
CA ASN A 180 -17.27 8.92 -2.66
C ASN A 180 -17.17 7.40 -2.53
N PHE A 181 -18.22 6.72 -2.07
CA PHE A 181 -18.22 5.29 -1.81
C PHE A 181 -18.05 4.45 -3.08
N GLN A 182 -17.03 3.59 -3.11
CA GLN A 182 -16.67 2.77 -4.29
C GLN A 182 -16.84 1.26 -4.10
N TRP A 183 -17.04 0.78 -2.87
CA TRP A 183 -17.06 -0.65 -2.54
C TRP A 183 -18.44 -1.24 -2.67
N THR A 184 -18.86 -1.54 -3.90
CA THR A 184 -20.16 -2.16 -4.16
C THR A 184 -20.00 -3.50 -4.84
N GLU A 185 -20.98 -4.36 -4.67
CA GLU A 185 -20.89 -5.78 -4.95
C GLU A 185 -20.41 -6.10 -6.37
N GLY A 186 -19.57 -7.12 -6.53
CA GLY A 186 -19.12 -7.60 -7.82
C GLY A 186 -17.64 -7.93 -7.89
N GLU A 187 -17.19 -8.20 -9.10
CA GLU A 187 -15.82 -8.63 -9.40
C GLU A 187 -14.91 -7.43 -9.65
N TYR A 188 -13.76 -7.46 -8.99
CA TYR A 188 -12.73 -6.44 -9.06
C TYR A 188 -11.40 -7.03 -9.53
N VAL A 189 -10.59 -6.18 -10.15
CA VAL A 189 -9.18 -6.41 -10.42
C VAL A 189 -8.37 -5.33 -9.70
N ALA A 190 -7.45 -5.74 -8.84
CA ALA A 190 -6.42 -4.87 -8.27
C ALA A 190 -5.12 -5.02 -9.08
N GLU A 191 -4.68 -3.96 -9.73
CA GLU A 191 -3.36 -3.89 -10.36
C GLU A 191 -2.38 -3.18 -9.42
N ILE A 192 -1.34 -3.89 -8.98
CA ILE A 192 -0.24 -3.37 -8.18
C ILE A 192 0.82 -2.84 -9.14
N LEU A 193 1.17 -1.57 -9.00
CA LEU A 193 2.09 -0.86 -9.88
C LEU A 193 3.28 -0.34 -9.06
N VAL A 194 4.45 -0.92 -9.26
CA VAL A 194 5.70 -0.45 -8.64
C VAL A 194 6.40 0.48 -9.59
N LYS A 195 6.73 1.69 -9.13
CA LYS A 195 7.25 2.76 -9.99
C LYS A 195 8.57 3.33 -9.53
N ASP A 196 9.33 3.83 -10.49
CA ASP A 196 10.57 4.57 -10.26
C ASP A 196 10.32 6.08 -10.05
N LYS A 197 11.41 6.84 -9.90
CA LYS A 197 11.37 8.29 -9.67
C LYS A 197 10.76 9.08 -10.84
N GLU A 198 10.81 8.54 -12.04
CA GLU A 198 10.27 9.15 -13.26
C GLU A 198 8.81 8.73 -13.52
N ASP A 199 8.18 8.06 -12.54
CA ASP A 199 6.83 7.47 -12.60
C ASP A 199 6.70 6.34 -13.63
N ASN A 200 7.83 5.78 -14.13
CA ASN A 200 7.79 4.61 -15.00
C ASN A 200 7.43 3.37 -14.19
N ILE A 201 6.57 2.52 -14.75
CA ILE A 201 6.20 1.25 -14.14
C ILE A 201 7.34 0.25 -14.34
N PHE A 202 8.01 -0.08 -13.24
CA PHE A 202 9.13 -1.02 -13.22
C PHE A 202 8.66 -2.47 -13.08
N ALA A 203 7.61 -2.69 -12.28
CA ALA A 203 6.97 -3.98 -12.12
C ALA A 203 5.47 -3.81 -11.95
N LYS A 204 4.71 -4.79 -12.45
CA LYS A 204 3.26 -4.83 -12.38
C LYS A 204 2.81 -6.25 -12.08
N ASP A 205 1.82 -6.36 -11.21
CA ASP A 205 1.08 -7.59 -10.97
C ASP A 205 -0.41 -7.27 -10.84
N SER A 206 -1.26 -8.25 -11.11
CA SER A 206 -2.71 -8.09 -11.04
C SER A 206 -3.33 -9.24 -10.25
N VAL A 207 -4.44 -8.97 -9.57
CA VAL A 207 -5.19 -9.98 -8.85
C VAL A 207 -6.68 -9.69 -8.90
N LYS A 208 -7.49 -10.74 -8.89
CA LYS A 208 -8.94 -10.62 -8.85
C LYS A 208 -9.45 -10.85 -7.44
N PHE A 209 -10.56 -10.22 -7.11
CA PHE A 209 -11.30 -10.49 -5.88
C PHE A 209 -12.77 -10.15 -6.09
N THR A 210 -13.62 -10.66 -5.22
CA THR A 210 -15.06 -10.38 -5.24
C THR A 210 -15.44 -9.66 -3.97
N VAL A 211 -16.22 -8.60 -4.10
CA VAL A 211 -16.91 -7.95 -2.98
C VAL A 211 -18.35 -8.46 -3.00
N PHE A 212 -18.79 -9.12 -1.94
CA PHE A 212 -20.16 -9.59 -1.84
C PHE A 212 -21.11 -8.47 -1.41
N GLU A 213 -22.40 -8.69 -1.58
CA GLU A 213 -23.43 -7.75 -1.11
C GLU A 213 -23.32 -7.52 0.41
N SER A 214 -23.09 -8.59 1.18
CA SER A 214 -22.85 -8.51 2.63
C SER A 214 -21.69 -7.58 2.99
N ASP A 215 -20.60 -7.63 2.23
CA ASP A 215 -19.40 -6.82 2.44
C ASP A 215 -19.69 -5.34 2.21
N SER A 216 -20.41 -5.04 1.13
CA SER A 216 -20.81 -3.66 0.80
C SER A 216 -21.77 -3.10 1.85
N VAL A 217 -22.74 -3.90 2.29
CA VAL A 217 -23.69 -3.52 3.35
C VAL A 217 -22.95 -3.27 4.65
N GLU A 218 -22.03 -4.16 5.05
CA GLU A 218 -21.22 -4.00 6.27
C GLU A 218 -20.44 -2.67 6.25
N LEU A 219 -19.75 -2.37 5.16
CA LEU A 219 -19.03 -1.10 5.02
C LEU A 219 -19.98 0.11 5.12
N ARG A 220 -21.17 0.03 4.50
CA ARG A 220 -22.15 1.12 4.58
C ARG A 220 -22.68 1.36 6.00
N THR A 221 -22.75 0.33 6.85
CA THR A 221 -23.19 0.49 8.25
C THR A 221 -22.30 1.42 9.06
N TRP A 222 -21.06 1.67 8.62
CA TRP A 222 -20.15 2.61 9.29
C TRP A 222 -20.75 4.02 9.37
N THR A 223 -21.63 4.37 8.42
CA THR A 223 -22.33 5.67 8.39
C THR A 223 -23.24 5.89 9.60
N GLU A 224 -23.79 4.82 10.18
CA GLU A 224 -24.61 4.88 11.39
C GLU A 224 -23.80 5.32 12.62
N ASP A 225 -22.50 5.05 12.61
CA ASP A 225 -21.61 5.36 13.73
C ASP A 225 -20.94 6.73 13.58
N TYR A 226 -20.86 7.26 12.36
CA TYR A 226 -20.31 8.59 12.10
C TYR A 226 -21.09 9.71 12.77
N LYS A 227 -22.41 9.55 12.97
CA LYS A 227 -23.22 10.55 13.70
C LYS A 227 -22.83 10.70 15.17
N TYR A 228 -22.16 9.70 15.73
CA TYR A 228 -21.59 9.73 17.08
C TYR A 228 -20.10 10.11 17.08
N GLY A 229 -19.50 10.38 15.90
CA GLY A 229 -18.10 10.75 15.75
C GLY A 229 -17.10 9.60 15.71
N HIS A 230 -17.54 8.34 15.72
CA HIS A 230 -16.65 7.16 15.66
C HIS A 230 -15.93 7.05 14.31
N GLY A 231 -14.62 6.83 14.35
CA GLY A 231 -13.78 6.78 13.14
C GLY A 231 -13.47 8.16 12.55
N ILE A 232 -13.90 9.23 13.22
CA ILE A 232 -13.62 10.62 12.88
C ILE A 232 -12.89 11.25 14.07
N HIS A 233 -13.63 11.67 15.09
CA HIS A 233 -13.08 12.26 16.31
C HIS A 233 -12.84 11.22 17.42
N LEU A 234 -13.74 10.26 17.54
CA LEU A 234 -13.65 9.16 18.49
C LEU A 234 -12.98 7.94 17.85
N PRO A 235 -12.39 7.03 18.65
CA PRO A 235 -11.88 5.76 18.15
C PRO A 235 -12.93 5.02 17.31
N VAL A 236 -12.49 4.23 16.33
CA VAL A 236 -13.39 3.38 15.52
C VAL A 236 -14.26 2.50 16.43
N SER A 237 -15.52 2.34 16.06
CA SER A 237 -16.42 1.45 16.80
C SER A 237 -16.07 -0.01 16.51
N GLN A 238 -16.61 -0.94 17.31
CA GLN A 238 -16.49 -2.38 17.02
C GLN A 238 -17.25 -2.81 15.75
N LYS A 239 -18.17 -1.98 15.23
CA LYS A 239 -18.87 -2.23 13.96
C LYS A 239 -18.04 -1.78 12.76
N GLN A 240 -17.06 -0.90 12.97
CA GLN A 240 -16.20 -0.39 11.92
C GLN A 240 -15.01 -1.33 11.68
N THR A 241 -15.30 -2.52 11.14
CA THR A 241 -14.33 -3.61 10.88
C THR A 241 -13.87 -3.64 9.44
N ILE A 242 -12.56 -3.82 9.24
CA ILE A 242 -12.00 -4.08 7.91
C ILE A 242 -12.63 -5.36 7.36
N VAL A 243 -13.16 -5.29 6.14
CA VAL A 243 -13.69 -6.47 5.45
C VAL A 243 -12.54 -7.16 4.73
N TRP A 244 -12.33 -8.45 5.01
CA TRP A 244 -11.29 -9.25 4.37
C TRP A 244 -11.90 -10.05 3.23
N VAL A 245 -11.40 -9.83 2.01
CA VAL A 245 -11.82 -10.56 0.81
C VAL A 245 -10.69 -11.46 0.32
N GLU A 246 -11.04 -12.65 -0.17
CA GLU A 246 -10.08 -13.60 -0.71
C GLU A 246 -9.63 -13.17 -2.12
N LEU A 247 -8.34 -13.37 -2.37
CA LEU A 247 -7.76 -13.16 -3.68
C LEU A 247 -7.92 -14.43 -4.51
N SER A 248 -8.36 -14.25 -5.76
CA SER A 248 -8.44 -15.30 -6.77
C SER A 248 -7.40 -15.06 -7.87
N ASP A 249 -6.71 -16.11 -8.26
CA ASP A 249 -5.76 -16.14 -9.39
C ASP A 249 -6.46 -15.97 -10.75
#